data_AF-A0A519RU40-F1
#
_entry.id   AF-A0A519RU40-F1
#
_cell.length_a   1.000
_cell.length_b   1.000
_cell.length_c   1.000
_cell.angle_alpha   90.00
_cell.angle_beta   90.00
_cell.angle_gamma   90.00
#
_symmetry.space_group_name_H-M   'P 1'
#
loop_
_entity.id
_entity.type
_entity.pdbx_description
1 polymer ?
#
loop_
_entity_poly.entity_id
_entity_poly.type
_entity_poly.pdbx_seq_one_letter_code
_entity_poly.pdbx_strand_id
1 'polypeptide(L)'
;MKETFLAFILFCFTYNLKAQDQKLRTFGAQTGYEINEFKKNDIVFKCSVNKQLDTVKVWTIDPKFNTAEGYTIGTKFGSISPLLSRQVYKLAGYGYFIRLYSGWILAFCEGKSCTEELLTENSEVRWIEKIK
;
A
#
# COMPACT_ATOMS: atom_id res chain seq x y z
N MET A 1 14.33 -56.41 42.32
CA MET A 1 15.19 -55.47 43.06
C MET A 1 16.18 -54.92 42.04
N LYS A 2 16.06 -53.61 41.70
CA LYS A 2 17.10 -52.71 41.13
C LYS A 2 17.81 -53.21 39.85
N GLU A 3 17.63 -52.59 38.67
CA GLU A 3 18.37 -51.39 38.22
C GLU A 3 17.98 -51.11 36.73
N THR A 4 17.42 -49.92 36.43
CA THR A 4 18.00 -48.80 35.65
C THR A 4 17.90 -48.96 34.12
N PHE A 5 17.00 -48.23 33.45
CA PHE A 5 17.15 -46.87 32.87
C PHE A 5 17.50 -46.94 31.37
N LEU A 6 16.91 -46.04 30.57
CA LEU A 6 17.09 -45.85 29.11
C LEU A 6 16.39 -46.83 28.14
N ALA A 7 15.12 -46.59 27.88
CA ALA A 7 14.60 -46.63 26.50
C ALA A 7 13.46 -45.61 26.29
N PHE A 8 13.49 -44.48 27.03
CA PHE A 8 12.52 -43.39 26.92
C PHE A 8 12.94 -42.31 25.90
N ILE A 9 13.98 -42.58 25.11
CA ILE A 9 14.55 -41.61 24.17
C ILE A 9 14.93 -42.34 22.89
N LEU A 10 13.98 -42.88 22.14
CA LEU A 10 14.21 -43.06 20.72
C LEU A 10 12.92 -42.76 19.97
N PHE A 11 13.00 -41.66 19.22
CA PHE A 11 12.05 -41.20 18.23
C PHE A 11 10.80 -40.43 18.71
N CYS A 12 10.98 -39.57 19.72
CA CYS A 12 10.42 -38.21 19.69
C CYS A 12 11.07 -37.33 18.60
N PHE A 13 11.31 -37.88 17.41
CA PHE A 13 11.53 -37.11 16.19
C PHE A 13 10.25 -37.21 15.35
N THR A 14 9.11 -36.87 15.98
CA THR A 14 8.12 -36.08 15.25
C THR A 14 8.87 -34.84 14.82
N TYR A 15 9.38 -34.87 13.59
CA TYR A 15 9.79 -33.69 12.86
C TYR A 15 8.58 -32.77 12.83
N ASN A 16 8.41 -31.97 13.89
CA ASN A 16 7.82 -30.66 13.79
C ASN A 16 8.79 -29.83 12.95
N LEU A 17 8.84 -30.14 11.65
CA LEU A 17 9.14 -29.15 10.63
C LEU A 17 8.01 -28.14 10.77
N LYS A 18 8.19 -27.18 11.67
CA LYS A 18 7.51 -25.89 11.57
C LYS A 18 7.79 -25.44 10.15
N ALA A 19 6.80 -25.59 9.27
CA ALA A 19 6.73 -24.83 8.04
C ALA A 19 6.78 -23.38 8.50
N GLN A 20 7.97 -22.79 8.47
CA GLN A 20 8.16 -21.38 8.70
C GLN A 20 7.50 -20.75 7.48
N ASP A 21 6.25 -20.30 7.65
CA ASP A 21 5.52 -19.58 6.62
C ASP A 21 6.38 -18.36 6.26
N GLN A 22 7.13 -18.46 5.17
CA GLN A 22 8.00 -17.39 4.71
C GLN A 22 7.06 -16.31 4.21
N LYS A 23 6.77 -15.34 5.08
CA LYS A 23 6.00 -14.15 4.74
C LYS A 23 6.60 -13.53 3.48
N LEU A 24 5.84 -13.59 2.38
CA LEU A 24 6.25 -13.01 1.10
C LEU A 24 6.56 -11.53 1.29
N ARG A 25 7.81 -11.14 1.06
CA ARG A 25 8.23 -9.74 1.13
C ARG A 25 7.85 -9.05 -0.16
N THR A 26 7.14 -7.95 -0.06
CA THR A 26 6.76 -7.12 -1.21
C THR A 26 7.54 -5.83 -1.19
N PHE A 27 7.98 -5.37 -2.36
CA PHE A 27 8.80 -4.17 -2.50
C PHE A 27 8.09 -3.16 -3.41
N GLY A 28 8.17 -1.88 -3.05
CA GLY A 28 7.56 -0.82 -3.84
C GLY A 28 8.38 -0.56 -5.10
N ALA A 29 7.76 -0.68 -6.28
CA ALA A 29 8.45 -0.44 -7.56
C ALA A 29 9.05 0.98 -7.66
N GLN A 30 8.39 1.98 -7.07
CA GLN A 30 8.86 3.37 -7.07
C GLN A 30 9.93 3.66 -6.01
N THR A 31 9.92 2.93 -4.91
CA THR A 31 10.74 3.24 -3.73
C THR A 31 11.93 2.30 -3.57
N GLY A 32 11.86 1.09 -4.12
CA GLY A 32 12.83 0.01 -3.90
C GLY A 32 12.84 -0.55 -2.47
N TYR A 33 11.97 -0.07 -1.59
CA TYR A 33 11.89 -0.47 -0.19
C TYR A 33 10.75 -1.43 0.07
N GLU A 34 10.89 -2.22 1.13
CA GLU A 34 9.86 -3.16 1.58
C GLU A 34 8.56 -2.42 1.92
N ILE A 35 7.44 -3.02 1.52
CA ILE A 35 6.10 -2.53 1.81
C ILE A 35 5.63 -3.19 3.10
N ASN A 36 5.27 -2.36 4.06
CA ASN A 36 4.63 -2.75 5.30
C ASN A 36 3.17 -2.31 5.29
N GLU A 37 2.36 -2.98 6.09
CA GLU A 37 0.97 -2.62 6.32
C GLU A 37 0.78 -2.24 7.79
N PHE A 38 -0.01 -1.20 8.04
CA PHE A 38 -0.43 -0.83 9.38
C PHE A 38 -1.87 -0.31 9.36
N LYS A 39 -2.52 -0.36 10.52
CA LYS A 39 -3.91 0.06 10.68
C LYS A 39 -3.96 1.27 11.61
N LYS A 40 -4.71 2.30 11.23
CA LYS A 40 -4.97 3.48 12.06
C LYS A 40 -6.43 3.89 11.91
N ASN A 41 -7.16 4.01 13.02
CA ASN A 41 -8.58 4.39 13.03
C ASN A 41 -9.44 3.54 12.08
N ASP A 42 -9.25 2.23 12.11
CA ASP A 42 -9.92 1.28 11.21
C ASP A 42 -9.66 1.40 9.71
N ILE A 43 -8.64 2.17 9.33
CA ILE A 43 -8.17 2.35 7.96
C ILE A 43 -6.86 1.60 7.77
N VAL A 44 -6.78 0.82 6.70
CA VAL A 44 -5.56 0.10 6.33
C VAL A 44 -4.67 0.98 5.46
N PHE A 45 -3.42 1.15 5.87
CA PHE A 45 -2.40 1.86 5.11
C PHE A 45 -1.26 0.91 4.75
N LYS A 46 -0.66 1.16 3.59
CA LYS A 46 0.62 0.60 3.21
C LYS A 46 1.68 1.68 3.28
N CYS A 47 2.89 1.32 3.66
CA CYS A 47 4.02 2.25 3.66
C CYS A 47 5.31 1.57 3.24
N SER A 48 6.21 2.39 2.71
CA SER A 48 7.61 2.04 2.48
C SER A 48 8.49 2.84 3.41
N VAL A 49 9.45 2.18 4.02
CA VAL A 49 10.39 2.75 4.98
C VAL A 49 11.82 2.54 4.47
N ASN A 50 12.65 3.57 4.51
CA ASN A 50 14.05 3.47 4.08
C ASN A 50 14.93 2.73 5.11
N LYS A 51 16.22 2.60 4.82
CA LYS A 51 17.19 1.95 5.72
C LYS A 51 17.41 2.70 7.04
N GLN A 52 17.11 4.00 7.07
CA GLN A 52 17.19 4.87 8.25
C GLN A 52 15.91 4.86 9.09
N LEU A 53 14.93 4.02 8.73
CA LEU A 53 13.61 3.94 9.37
C LEU A 53 12.71 5.17 9.12
N ASP A 54 13.02 6.01 8.14
CA ASP A 54 12.12 7.08 7.70
C ASP A 54 11.05 6.54 6.77
N THR A 55 9.81 7.00 6.96
CA THR A 55 8.73 6.77 5.99
C THR A 55 9.00 7.60 4.74
N VAL A 56 9.14 6.94 3.60
CA VAL A 56 9.32 7.59 2.28
C VAL A 56 8.02 7.68 1.50
N LYS A 57 7.11 6.72 1.72
CA LYS A 57 5.80 6.68 1.07
C LYS A 57 4.78 6.04 1.99
N VAL A 58 3.59 6.61 2.04
CA VAL A 58 2.39 6.01 2.63
C VAL A 58 1.23 6.12 1.64
N TRP A 59 0.39 5.10 1.55
CA TRP A 59 -0.79 5.13 0.72
C TRP A 59 -1.89 4.23 1.25
N THR A 60 -3.11 4.46 0.76
CA THR A 60 -4.27 3.64 1.06
C THR A 60 -5.19 3.54 -0.16
N ILE A 61 -5.92 2.42 -0.21
CA ILE A 61 -7.05 2.18 -1.12
C ILE A 61 -8.35 2.00 -0.33
N ASP A 62 -8.32 2.27 0.97
CA ASP A 62 -9.47 2.09 1.86
C ASP A 62 -10.44 3.27 1.68
N PRO A 63 -11.70 3.03 1.27
CA PRO A 63 -12.68 4.09 1.02
C PRO A 63 -13.12 4.85 2.27
N LYS A 64 -12.78 4.36 3.47
CA LYS A 64 -13.04 5.09 4.73
C LYS A 64 -12.06 6.25 4.93
N PHE A 65 -10.93 6.25 4.23
CA PHE A 65 -9.97 7.35 4.33
C PHE A 65 -10.48 8.59 3.61
N ASN A 66 -10.47 9.72 4.30
CA ASN A 66 -10.85 11.01 3.75
C ASN A 66 -9.69 12.01 3.93
N THR A 67 -9.34 12.74 2.86
CA THR A 67 -8.38 13.83 2.96
C THR A 67 -9.00 15.03 3.68
N ALA A 68 -8.17 16.00 4.09
CA ALA A 68 -8.68 17.21 4.72
C ALA A 68 -9.58 18.03 3.76
N GLU A 69 -9.37 17.88 2.46
CA GLU A 69 -10.15 18.49 1.38
C GLU A 69 -11.46 17.75 1.07
N GLY A 70 -11.74 16.62 1.73
CA GLY A 70 -12.99 15.88 1.56
C GLY A 70 -12.97 14.81 0.47
N TYR A 71 -11.81 14.49 -0.10
CA TYR A 71 -11.69 13.48 -1.16
C TYR A 71 -11.43 12.08 -0.58
N THR A 72 -12.08 11.08 -1.18
CA THR A 72 -11.92 9.65 -0.87
C THR A 72 -11.69 8.82 -2.14
N ILE A 73 -11.37 7.54 -1.96
CA ILE A 73 -11.37 6.52 -3.03
C ILE A 73 -12.75 6.50 -3.70
N GLY A 74 -12.77 6.50 -5.03
CA GLY A 74 -13.99 6.59 -5.83
C GLY A 74 -14.47 8.01 -6.13
N THR A 75 -13.82 9.06 -5.59
CA THR A 75 -14.12 10.44 -6.00
C THR A 75 -13.91 10.58 -7.50
N LYS A 76 -14.92 11.09 -8.22
CA LYS A 76 -14.84 11.30 -9.66
C LYS A 76 -14.02 12.55 -10.00
N PHE A 77 -13.20 12.48 -11.04
CA PHE A 77 -12.38 13.58 -11.51
C PHE A 77 -13.22 14.82 -11.85
N GLY A 78 -14.42 14.63 -12.43
CA GLY A 78 -15.36 15.72 -12.72
C GLY A 78 -15.90 16.45 -11.47
N SER A 79 -15.86 15.81 -10.30
CA SER A 79 -16.24 16.45 -9.02
C SER A 79 -15.09 17.19 -8.32
N ILE A 80 -13.87 17.08 -8.83
CA ILE A 80 -12.71 17.76 -8.25
C ILE A 80 -12.73 19.23 -8.69
N SER A 81 -12.45 20.13 -7.75
CA SER A 81 -12.46 21.56 -8.03
C SER A 81 -11.60 21.91 -9.27
N PRO A 82 -12.05 22.84 -10.14
CA PRO A 82 -11.32 23.20 -11.34
C PRO A 82 -9.88 23.70 -11.09
N LEU A 83 -9.62 24.28 -9.91
CA LEU A 83 -8.28 24.74 -9.53
C LEU A 83 -7.30 23.58 -9.34
N LEU A 84 -7.76 22.46 -8.78
CA LEU A 84 -6.94 21.27 -8.54
C LEU A 84 -6.87 20.39 -9.79
N SER A 85 -7.96 20.20 -10.53
CA SER A 85 -7.98 19.33 -11.71
C SER A 85 -7.06 19.84 -12.83
N ARG A 86 -6.84 21.15 -12.94
CA ARG A 86 -5.86 21.77 -13.85
C ARG A 86 -4.39 21.48 -13.48
N GLN A 87 -4.13 21.03 -12.25
CA GLN A 87 -2.78 20.70 -11.77
C GLN A 87 -2.44 19.21 -11.93
N VAL A 88 -3.27 18.46 -12.66
CA VAL A 88 -3.02 17.05 -12.92
C VAL A 88 -1.70 16.87 -13.66
N TYR A 89 -0.89 15.91 -13.20
CA TYR A 89 0.31 15.47 -13.89
C TYR A 89 0.28 13.97 -14.16
N LYS A 90 0.93 13.55 -15.24
CA LYS A 90 0.99 12.15 -15.69
C LYS A 90 2.37 11.58 -15.42
N LEU A 91 2.42 10.37 -14.86
CA LEU A 91 3.62 9.53 -14.86
C LEU A 91 3.32 8.28 -15.68
N ALA A 92 3.92 8.19 -16.87
CA ALA A 92 3.65 7.10 -17.82
C ALA A 92 3.89 5.73 -17.19
N GLY A 93 2.90 4.84 -17.30
CA GLY A 93 2.92 3.50 -16.68
C GLY A 93 2.58 3.46 -15.19
N TYR A 94 2.37 4.62 -14.55
CA TYR A 94 2.08 4.71 -13.11
C TYR A 94 0.70 5.30 -12.81
N GLY A 95 0.29 6.37 -13.51
CA GLY A 95 -1.02 6.98 -13.32
C GLY A 95 -1.07 8.47 -13.60
N TYR A 96 -2.23 9.06 -13.30
CA TYR A 96 -2.42 10.50 -13.21
C TYR A 96 -2.56 10.92 -11.75
N PHE A 97 -2.08 12.10 -11.43
CA PHE A 97 -1.91 12.53 -10.04
C PHE A 97 -2.29 13.99 -9.85
N ILE A 98 -2.91 14.29 -8.71
CA ILE A 98 -3.22 15.64 -8.26
C ILE A 98 -2.70 15.81 -6.84
N ARG A 99 -1.79 16.75 -6.62
CA ARG A 99 -1.30 17.08 -5.28
C ARG A 99 -2.26 18.03 -4.58
N LEU A 100 -2.68 17.66 -3.38
CA LEU A 100 -3.55 18.45 -2.51
C LEU A 100 -2.73 19.33 -1.57
N TYR A 101 -3.38 20.35 -0.99
CA TYR A 101 -2.74 21.28 -0.05
C TYR A 101 -2.32 20.59 1.26
N SER A 102 -3.03 19.55 1.69
CA SER A 102 -2.67 18.68 2.82
C SER A 102 -1.41 17.84 2.58
N GLY A 103 -0.86 17.88 1.37
CA GLY A 103 0.28 17.09 0.91
C GLY A 103 -0.07 15.64 0.54
N TRP A 104 -1.34 15.26 0.62
CA TRP A 104 -1.82 14.03 -0.01
C TRP A 104 -1.89 14.20 -1.52
N ILE A 105 -1.85 13.08 -2.24
CA ILE A 105 -1.90 13.01 -3.69
C ILE A 105 -3.05 12.07 -4.04
N LEU A 106 -4.00 12.58 -4.81
CA LEU A 106 -5.04 11.77 -5.44
C LEU A 106 -4.45 11.11 -6.67
N ALA A 107 -4.66 9.81 -6.83
CA ALA A 107 -4.13 9.09 -7.96
C ALA A 107 -5.21 8.31 -8.71
N PHE A 108 -5.09 8.35 -10.03
CA PHE A 108 -6.04 7.78 -11.00
C PHE A 108 -5.29 6.80 -11.90
N CYS A 109 -6.00 5.80 -12.39
CA CYS A 109 -5.47 4.80 -13.30
C CYS A 109 -6.49 4.54 -14.41
N GLU A 110 -6.16 4.94 -15.63
CA GLU A 110 -7.00 4.75 -16.81
C GLU A 110 -6.30 3.87 -17.86
N GLY A 111 -7.01 2.85 -18.35
CA GLY A 111 -6.47 1.80 -19.19
C GLY A 111 -5.50 0.85 -18.47
N LYS A 112 -4.87 -0.08 -19.21
CA LYS A 112 -4.09 -1.18 -18.62
C LYS A 112 -2.77 -0.72 -18.00
N SER A 113 -2.18 0.33 -18.56
CA SER A 113 -0.93 0.93 -18.04
C SER A 113 -1.18 2.10 -17.08
N CYS A 114 -2.42 2.27 -16.61
CA CYS A 114 -2.89 3.42 -15.83
C CYS A 114 -2.79 4.80 -16.49
N THR A 115 -2.23 4.88 -17.71
CA THR A 115 -2.04 6.13 -18.46
C THR A 115 -2.22 5.95 -19.97
N GLU A 116 -2.82 4.83 -20.38
CA GLU A 116 -3.10 4.51 -21.78
C GLU A 116 -4.23 5.38 -22.30
N GLU A 117 -5.23 5.61 -21.45
CA GLU A 117 -6.39 6.46 -21.73
C GLU A 117 -6.25 7.80 -20.98
N LEU A 118 -6.94 8.83 -21.47
CA LEU A 118 -7.02 10.13 -20.82
C LEU A 118 -8.05 10.09 -19.68
N LEU A 119 -7.87 10.94 -18.66
CA LEU A 119 -8.89 11.13 -17.65
C LEU A 119 -10.18 11.67 -18.28
N THR A 120 -11.29 11.12 -17.82
CA THR A 120 -12.63 11.61 -18.12
C THR A 120 -13.27 12.14 -16.85
N GLU A 121 -14.41 12.80 -16.95
CA GLU A 121 -15.16 13.26 -15.76
C GLU A 121 -15.56 12.11 -14.83
N ASN A 122 -15.66 10.89 -15.36
CA ASN A 122 -16.00 9.68 -14.61
C ASN A 122 -14.78 8.93 -14.07
N SER A 123 -13.55 9.33 -14.41
CA SER A 123 -12.35 8.74 -13.85
C SER A 123 -12.33 8.87 -12.34
N GLU A 124 -11.97 7.80 -11.63
CA GLU A 124 -12.08 7.75 -10.17
C GLU A 124 -10.73 7.75 -9.49
N VAL A 125 -10.65 8.35 -8.29
CA VAL A 125 -9.51 8.19 -7.40
C VAL A 125 -9.38 6.72 -7.02
N ARG A 126 -8.26 6.08 -7.40
CA ARG A 126 -7.99 4.65 -7.19
C ARG A 126 -7.12 4.38 -5.97
N TRP A 127 -6.25 5.32 -5.61
CA TRP A 127 -5.51 5.33 -4.36
C TRP A 127 -5.18 6.75 -3.93
N ILE A 128 -4.88 6.92 -2.65
CA ILE A 128 -4.42 8.18 -2.09
C ILE A 128 -3.07 7.96 -1.42
N GLU A 129 -2.09 8.77 -1.78
CA GLU A 129 -0.71 8.60 -1.33
C GLU A 129 -0.07 9.89 -0.82
N LYS A 130 0.95 9.75 0.01
CA LYS A 130 1.80 10.84 0.45
C LYS A 130 3.24 10.38 0.33
N ILE A 131 4.04 11.18 -0.37
CA ILE A 131 5.45 10.92 -0.66
C ILE A 131 6.27 12.01 0.04
N LYS A 132 7.33 11.60 0.75
CA LYS A 132 8.28 12.50 1.42
C LYS A 132 9.48 12.75 0.53
#